data_AF-K1RT15-F1
#
_entry.id   AF-K1RT15-F1
#
_cell.length_a   1.000
_cell.length_b   1.000
_cell.length_c   1.000
_cell.angle_alpha   90.00
_cell.angle_beta   90.00
_cell.angle_gamma   90.00
#
_symmetry.space_group_name_H-M   'P 1'
#
loop_
_entity.id
_entity.type
_entity.pdbx_description
1 polymer ?
#
loop_
_entity_poly.entity_id
_entity_poly.type
_entity_poly.pdbx_seq_one_letter_code
_entity_poly.pdbx_strand_id
1 'polypeptide(L)' 'MNFCDDVLSGDKRFEIRENDRGYQKGDRVVFQPYEPSDPFVKHPITDKVYEITYVLNGWGLKNGYVVFGIKEVKNDL' A
#
# COMPACT_ATOMS: atom_id res chain seq x y z
N MET A 1 7.41 -2.66 11.82
CA MET A 1 6.11 -3.39 11.76
C MET A 1 4.88 -2.48 11.77
N ASN A 2 4.85 -1.40 12.56
CA ASN A 2 3.67 -0.52 12.72
C ASN A 2 2.92 -0.20 11.41
N PHE A 3 3.60 0.18 10.31
CA PHE A 3 2.89 0.46 9.06
C PHE A 3 2.16 -0.75 8.46
N CYS A 4 2.75 -1.94 8.54
CA CYS A 4 2.11 -3.16 8.03
C CYS A 4 0.93 -3.56 8.92
N ASP A 5 1.06 -3.40 10.23
CA ASP A 5 -0.04 -3.62 11.19
C ASP A 5 -1.18 -2.61 10.97
N ASP A 6 -0.87 -1.32 10.77
CA ASP A 6 -1.85 -0.26 10.50
C ASP A 6 -2.61 -0.50 9.19
N VAL A 7 -1.95 -1.08 8.18
CA VAL A 7 -2.60 -1.47 6.92
C VAL A 7 -3.50 -2.70 7.13
N LEU A 8 -3.08 -3.68 7.94
CA LEU A 8 -3.90 -4.85 8.29
C LEU A 8 -5.12 -4.48 9.14
N SER A 9 -4.98 -3.57 10.11
CA SER A 9 -6.10 -3.10 10.94
C SER A 9 -7.07 -2.22 10.15
N GLY A 10 -6.61 -1.59 9.07
CA GLY A 10 -7.37 -0.62 8.29
C GLY A 10 -7.30 0.80 8.84
N ASP A 11 -6.41 1.09 9.79
CA ASP A 11 -6.11 2.44 10.26
C ASP A 11 -5.35 3.24 9.19
N LYS A 12 -4.46 2.57 8.45
CA LYS A 12 -3.75 3.12 7.30
C LYS A 12 -4.34 2.59 5.99
N ARG A 13 -5.15 3.44 5.33
CA ARG A 13 -5.82 3.10 4.05
C ARG A 13 -5.26 3.86 2.85
N PHE A 14 -4.02 4.30 2.93
CA PHE A 14 -3.37 5.04 1.84
C PHE A 14 -1.87 4.74 1.80
N GLU A 15 -1.24 5.01 0.67
CA GLU A 15 0.22 4.99 0.50
C GLU A 15 0.68 6.29 -0.17
N ILE A 16 1.86 6.77 0.23
CA ILE A 16 2.55 7.88 -0.45
C ILE A 16 3.77 7.30 -1.15
N ARG A 17 3.85 7.40 -2.47
CA ARG A 17 4.95 6.82 -3.25
C ARG A 17 5.32 7.64 -4.46
N GLU A 18 6.57 7.50 -4.90
CA GLU A 18 6.96 7.91 -6.24
C GLU A 18 6.11 7.15 -7.26
N ASN A 19 5.62 7.84 -8.28
CA ASN A 19 4.76 7.27 -9.31
C ASN A 19 5.58 6.70 -10.48
N ASP A 20 6.65 5.98 -10.16
CA ASP A 20 7.57 5.31 -11.09
C ASP A 20 6.93 4.14 -11.88
N ARG A 21 5.76 3.69 -11.43
CA ARG A 21 4.98 2.59 -12.03
C ARG A 21 3.68 3.04 -12.70
N GLY A 22 3.33 4.33 -12.61
CA GLY A 22 2.10 4.86 -13.19
C GLY A 22 0.82 4.33 -12.52
N TYR A 23 0.81 4.20 -11.20
CA TYR A 23 -0.30 3.65 -10.40
C TYR A 23 -1.67 4.24 -10.77
N GLN A 24 -2.65 3.38 -11.01
CA GLN A 24 -4.03 3.72 -11.36
C GLN A 24 -5.05 3.13 -10.39
N LYS A 25 -6.26 3.71 -10.37
CA LYS A 25 -7.41 3.09 -9.70
C LYS A 25 -7.70 1.72 -10.34
N GLY A 26 -7.94 0.71 -9.50
CA GLY A 26 -8.19 -0.68 -9.90
C GLY A 26 -6.94 -1.56 -9.92
N ASP A 27 -5.74 -0.97 -9.82
CA ASP A 27 -4.50 -1.76 -9.69
C ASP A 27 -4.48 -2.56 -8.39
N ARG A 28 -3.79 -3.71 -8.43
CA ARG A 28 -3.58 -4.56 -7.25
C ARG A 28 -2.22 -4.34 -6.63
N VAL A 29 -2.18 -4.26 -5.31
CA VAL A 29 -0.97 -4.07 -4.51
C VAL A 29 -0.82 -5.24 -3.54
N VAL A 30 0.39 -5.80 -3.51
CA VAL A 30 0.84 -6.74 -2.47
C VAL A 30 2.01 -6.08 -1.76
N PHE A 31 2.01 -6.15 -0.43
CA PHE A 31 3.05 -5.53 0.38
C PHE A 31 4.11 -6.56 0.79
N GLN A 32 5.37 -6.20 0.58
CA GLN A 32 6.51 -6.91 1.14
C GLN A 32 6.93 -6.20 2.43
N PRO A 33 6.87 -6.83 3.62
CA PRO A 33 7.39 -6.25 4.84
C PRO A 33 8.90 -6.02 4.72
N TYR A 34 9.36 -4.95 5.36
CA TYR A 34 10.77 -4.57 5.38
C TYR A 34 11.17 -4.21 6.81
N GLU A 35 12.27 -4.80 7.28
CA GLU A 35 12.88 -4.52 8.57
C GLU A 35 14.40 -4.44 8.35
N PRO A 36 15.07 -3.29 8.61
CA PRO A 36 16.51 -3.15 8.35
C PRO A 36 17.39 -4.20 9.02
N SER A 37 17.01 -4.69 10.20
CA SER A 37 17.75 -5.70 10.94
C SER A 37 17.45 -7.14 10.51
N ASP A 38 16.38 -7.37 9.75
CA ASP A 38 15.97 -8.69 9.31
C ASP A 38 15.44 -8.67 7.85
N PRO A 39 16.29 -9.04 6.87
CA PRO A 39 15.89 -9.07 5.46
C PRO A 39 14.89 -10.19 5.14
N PHE A 40 14.64 -11.13 6.06
CA PHE A 40 13.71 -12.25 5.89
C PHE A 40 12.47 -12.12 6.77
N VAL A 41 12.19 -10.91 7.26
CA VAL A 41 11.03 -10.63 8.10
C VAL A 41 9.75 -11.16 7.46
N LYS A 42 8.99 -11.94 8.22
CA LYS A 42 7.68 -12.47 7.81
C LYS A 42 6.58 -11.64 8.46
N HIS A 43 5.49 -11.40 7.73
CA HIS A 43 4.35 -10.64 8.24
C HIS A 43 3.06 -11.05 7.52
N PRO A 44 1.90 -11.17 8.21
CA PRO A 44 0.65 -11.63 7.59
C PRO A 44 0.16 -10.80 6.39
N ILE A 45 0.65 -9.56 6.25
CA ILE A 45 0.32 -8.68 5.12
C ILE A 45 0.77 -9.25 3.76
N THR A 46 1.76 -10.16 3.73
CA THR A 46 2.23 -10.78 2.49
C THR A 46 1.18 -11.66 1.83
N ASP A 47 0.21 -12.14 2.61
CA ASP A 47 -0.86 -13.03 2.14
C ASP A 47 -2.11 -12.25 1.69
N LYS A 48 -2.02 -10.90 1.69
CA LYS A 48 -3.14 -10.00 1.40
C LYS A 48 -2.93 -9.27 0.09
N VAL A 49 -4.04 -9.10 -0.64
CA VAL A 49 -4.10 -8.29 -1.86
C VAL A 49 -4.99 -7.08 -1.59
N TYR A 50 -4.52 -5.91 -2.00
CA TYR A 50 -5.26 -4.65 -1.88
C TYR A 50 -5.54 -4.09 -3.27
N GLU A 51 -6.68 -3.42 -3.43
CA GLU A 51 -7.01 -2.66 -4.62
C GLU A 51 -6.76 -1.17 -4.37
N ILE A 52 -6.17 -0.48 -5.36
CA ILE A 52 -6.09 0.97 -5.37
C ILE A 52 -7.48 1.56 -5.67
N THR A 53 -8.04 2.29 -4.71
CA THR A 53 -9.40 2.84 -4.81
C THR A 53 -9.43 4.28 -5.33
N TYR A 54 -8.32 5.01 -5.19
CA TYR A 54 -8.16 6.40 -5.63
C TYR A 54 -6.68 6.73 -5.79
N VAL A 55 -6.34 7.66 -6.69
CA VAL A 55 -4.98 8.19 -6.87
C VAL A 55 -5.05 9.71 -6.94
N LEU A 56 -4.29 10.38 -6.08
CA LEU A 56 -4.05 11.82 -6.10
C LEU A 56 -2.60 12.09 -6.49
N ASN A 57 -2.38 13.04 -7.38
CA ASN A 57 -1.06 13.60 -7.69
C ASN A 57 -1.10 15.13 -7.57
N GLY A 58 0.07 15.74 -7.38
CA GLY A 58 0.20 17.21 -7.37
C GLY A 58 -0.04 17.82 -5.98
N TRP A 59 -1.22 18.40 -5.76
CA TRP A 59 -1.47 19.32 -4.62
C TRP A 59 -1.06 18.74 -3.26
N GLY A 60 -0.11 19.40 -2.59
CA GLY A 60 0.42 18.99 -1.29
C GLY A 60 1.49 17.88 -1.33
N LEU A 61 1.91 17.43 -2.51
CA LEU A 61 2.88 16.35 -2.70
C LEU A 61 4.15 16.83 -3.38
N LYS A 62 5.25 16.13 -3.10
CA LYS A 62 6.50 16.30 -3.84
C LYS A 62 6.28 15.92 -5.31
N ASN A 63 6.91 16.66 -6.23
CA ASN A 63 6.88 16.34 -7.66
C ASN A 63 7.27 14.88 -7.92
N GLY A 64 6.48 14.20 -8.74
CA GLY A 64 6.65 12.77 -9.06
C GLY A 64 6.02 11.81 -8.04
N TYR A 65 5.46 12.29 -6.93
CA TYR A 65 4.79 11.44 -5.94
C TYR A 65 3.26 11.46 -6.11
N VAL A 66 2.66 10.35 -5.70
CA VAL A 66 1.21 10.14 -5.57
C VAL A 66 0.87 9.77 -4.14
N VAL A 67 -0.38 10.05 -3.77
CA VAL A 67 -1.06 9.32 -2.69
C VAL A 67 -2.13 8.46 -3.31
N PHE A 68 -2.16 7.18 -2.97
CA PHE A 68 -3.24 6.32 -3.41
C PHE A 68 -3.94 5.65 -2.23
N GLY A 69 -5.27 5.60 -2.29
CA GLY A 69 -6.09 4.90 -1.30
C GLY A 69 -6.10 3.41 -1.58
N ILE A 70 -6.16 2.58 -0.54
CA ILE A 70 -6.17 1.12 -0.64
C ILE A 70 -7.34 0.49 0.12
N LYS A 71 -7.84 -0.64 -0.37
CA LYS A 71 -8.82 -1.48 0.31
C LYS A 71 -8.44 -2.94 0.12
N GLU A 72 -8.49 -3.74 1.19
CA GLU A 72 -8.26 -5.18 1.10
C GLU A 72 -9.31 -5.81 0.16
N VAL A 73 -8.85 -6.62 -0.78
CA VAL A 73 -9.70 -7.46 -1.62
C VAL A 73 -10.07 -8.67 -0.78
N LYS A 74 -11.29 -8.69 -0.27
CA LYS A 74 -11.85 -9.88 0.37
C LYS A 74 -12.33 -10.81 -0.73
N ASN A 75 -11.88 -12.06 -0.71
CA ASN A 75 -12.54 -13.09 -1.49
C ASN A 75 -13.88 -13.35 -0.82
N ASP A 76 -14.96 -12.96 -1.47
CA ASP A 76 -16.30 -13.42 -1.13
C ASP A 76 -16.35 -14.91 -1.49
N LEU A 77 -16.02 -15.77 -0.52
CA LEU A 77 -16.40 -17.20 -0.53
C LEU A 77 -17.85 -17.33 -0.06
#